data_AF-A0A925RP05-F1
#
_entry.id   AF-A0A925RP05-F1
#
_cell.length_a   1.000
_cell.length_b   1.000
_cell.length_c   1.000
_cell.angle_alpha   90.00
_cell.angle_beta   90.00
_cell.angle_gamma   90.00
#
_symmetry.space_group_name_H-M   'P 1'
#
loop_
_entity.id
_entity.type
_entity.pdbx_description
1 polymer ?
#
loop_
_entity_poly.entity_id
_entity_poly.type
_entity_poly.pdbx_seq_one_letter_code
_entity_poly.pdbx_strand_id
1 'polypeptide(L)'
;SADITAKRRYVRKNVEAWLKKPELGMITLLMAGDKEFYAHARQLRKETGIKLVIFCTGNMIEDAPYKTGLMGVPQDDHGNTLTKMSLRNKAGMLWYFAKNYLKNPAYINESLLDTANAFWQTFVVKDDFLYLFKYLPWNEHTIVDTIRREYDWEIATDTQTTWRIGDGTAAFYNYVYSTIAGFTEDDVMLSNMVREGDVTREDALRRSIEYAKPRWPSIREYAQLVGFSAEEALQIINAAPKLY
;
A
#
# COMPACT_ATOMS: atom_id res chain seq x y z
N SER A 1 20.89 -6.86 -6.90
CA SER A 1 19.91 -6.29 -7.83
C SER A 1 18.65 -7.13 -7.75
N ALA A 2 17.50 -6.54 -7.47
CA ALA A 2 16.24 -7.28 -7.47
C ALA A 2 15.90 -7.71 -8.90
N ASP A 3 15.50 -8.98 -9.10
CA ASP A 3 14.99 -9.42 -10.40
C ASP A 3 13.59 -8.83 -10.61
N ILE A 4 13.55 -7.64 -11.20
CA ILE A 4 12.31 -6.90 -11.51
C ILE A 4 11.37 -7.74 -12.38
N THR A 5 11.93 -8.57 -13.27
CA THR A 5 11.13 -9.44 -14.13
C THR A 5 10.42 -10.51 -13.28
N ALA A 6 11.13 -11.14 -12.33
CA ALA A 6 10.52 -12.07 -11.39
C ALA A 6 9.46 -11.40 -10.53
N LYS A 7 9.75 -10.22 -9.95
CA LYS A 7 8.78 -9.48 -9.14
C LYS A 7 7.50 -9.15 -9.91
N ARG A 8 7.61 -8.68 -11.15
CA ARG A 8 6.43 -8.43 -12.01
C ARG A 8 5.64 -9.71 -12.29
N ARG A 9 6.32 -10.84 -12.57
CA ARG A 9 5.66 -12.15 -12.72
C ARG A 9 4.92 -12.59 -11.45
N TYR A 10 5.47 -12.33 -10.27
CA TYR A 10 4.85 -12.65 -8.98
C TYR A 10 3.60 -11.81 -8.75
N VAL A 11 3.70 -10.50 -8.98
CA VAL A 11 2.55 -9.58 -8.90
C VAL A 11 1.46 -10.04 -9.87
N ARG A 12 1.81 -10.37 -11.12
CA ARG A 12 0.85 -10.90 -12.11
C ARG A 12 0.10 -12.12 -11.59
N LYS A 13 0.82 -13.12 -11.08
CA LYS A 13 0.21 -14.35 -10.54
C LYS A 13 -0.74 -14.06 -9.38
N ASN A 14 -0.41 -13.08 -8.53
CA ASN A 14 -1.28 -12.66 -7.42
C ASN A 14 -2.49 -11.84 -7.89
N VAL A 15 -2.34 -11.00 -8.92
CA VAL A 15 -3.47 -10.31 -9.57
C VAL A 15 -4.41 -11.34 -10.18
N GLU A 16 -3.91 -12.27 -10.99
CA GLU A 16 -4.71 -13.34 -11.61
C GLU A 16 -5.40 -14.23 -10.57
N ALA A 17 -4.70 -14.57 -9.48
CA ALA A 17 -5.30 -15.29 -8.37
C ALA A 17 -6.43 -14.47 -7.72
N TRP A 18 -6.21 -13.17 -7.46
CA TRP A 18 -7.22 -12.29 -6.89
C TRP A 18 -8.45 -12.15 -7.80
N LEU A 19 -8.26 -12.01 -9.12
CA LEU A 19 -9.35 -11.92 -10.10
C LEU A 19 -10.23 -13.18 -10.12
N LYS A 20 -9.69 -14.37 -9.83
CA LYS A 20 -10.50 -15.60 -9.72
C LYS A 20 -11.46 -15.59 -8.54
N LYS A 21 -11.11 -14.92 -7.45
CA LYS A 21 -11.93 -14.83 -6.24
C LYS A 21 -11.60 -13.54 -5.49
N PRO A 22 -12.21 -12.40 -5.89
CA PRO A 22 -11.94 -11.10 -5.28
C PRO A 22 -12.17 -11.12 -3.77
N GLU A 23 -11.15 -10.69 -3.02
CA GLU A 23 -11.18 -10.58 -1.56
C GLU A 23 -10.34 -9.37 -1.15
N LEU A 24 -10.94 -8.39 -0.49
CA LEU A 24 -10.33 -7.08 -0.29
C LEU A 24 -9.08 -7.14 0.60
N GLY A 25 -9.09 -7.96 1.66
CA GLY A 25 -7.91 -8.12 2.52
C GLY A 25 -6.70 -8.72 1.78
N MET A 26 -6.91 -9.39 0.65
CA MET A 26 -5.86 -10.00 -0.16
C MET A 26 -5.15 -9.00 -1.11
N ILE A 27 -5.66 -7.77 -1.28
CA ILE A 27 -5.03 -6.73 -2.11
C ILE A 27 -3.63 -6.37 -1.61
N THR A 28 -3.38 -6.51 -0.31
CA THR A 28 -2.06 -6.29 0.31
C THR A 28 -0.96 -7.18 -0.30
N LEU A 29 -1.30 -8.33 -0.88
CA LEU A 29 -0.34 -9.21 -1.56
C LEU A 29 0.20 -8.64 -2.87
N LEU A 30 -0.54 -7.73 -3.51
CA LEU A 30 -0.09 -7.07 -4.74
C LEU A 30 1.08 -6.11 -4.47
N MET A 31 1.22 -5.68 -3.21
CA MET A 31 2.27 -4.78 -2.74
C MET A 31 3.45 -5.53 -2.11
N ALA A 32 3.43 -6.86 -2.03
CA ALA A 32 4.45 -7.62 -1.29
C ALA A 32 5.89 -7.39 -1.81
N GLY A 33 6.03 -7.12 -3.10
CA GLY A 33 7.34 -6.99 -3.76
C GLY A 33 8.17 -5.80 -3.29
N ASP A 34 7.56 -4.75 -2.71
CA ASP A 34 8.28 -3.57 -2.25
C ASP A 34 8.96 -3.79 -0.88
N LYS A 35 8.50 -4.73 -0.06
CA LYS A 35 8.89 -4.85 1.36
C LYS A 35 10.34 -5.26 1.59
N GLU A 36 11.05 -5.68 0.54
CA GLU A 36 12.48 -5.96 0.58
C GLU A 36 13.35 -4.72 0.80
N PHE A 37 12.83 -3.50 0.59
CA PHE A 37 13.61 -2.29 0.85
C PHE A 37 14.10 -2.22 2.32
N TYR A 38 13.33 -2.75 3.28
CA TYR A 38 13.73 -2.85 4.69
C TYR A 38 15.00 -3.70 4.86
N ALA A 39 15.10 -4.81 4.12
CA ALA A 39 16.25 -5.69 4.17
C ALA A 39 17.51 -5.01 3.62
N HIS A 40 17.37 -4.22 2.54
CA HIS A 40 18.49 -3.46 1.96
C HIS A 40 19.01 -2.39 2.91
N ALA A 41 18.14 -1.65 3.61
CA ALA A 41 18.57 -0.68 4.62
C ALA A 41 19.40 -1.33 5.73
N ARG A 42 18.98 -2.52 6.21
CA ARG A 42 19.72 -3.29 7.23
C ARG A 42 21.06 -3.81 6.71
N GLN A 43 21.09 -4.30 5.47
CA GLN A 43 22.32 -4.79 4.85
C GLN A 43 23.33 -3.65 4.70
N LEU A 44 22.92 -2.53 4.12
CA LEU A 44 23.78 -1.35 3.93
C LEU A 44 24.33 -0.85 5.27
N ARG A 45 23.50 -0.84 6.31
CA ARG A 45 23.95 -0.48 7.67
C ARG A 45 25.07 -1.41 8.17
N LYS A 46 24.94 -2.72 7.97
CA LYS A 46 25.97 -3.70 8.38
C LYS A 46 27.26 -3.51 7.59
N GLU A 47 27.16 -3.26 6.28
CA GLU A 47 28.31 -3.08 5.39
C GLU A 47 29.08 -1.79 5.69
N THR A 48 28.36 -0.71 6.00
CA THR A 48 28.96 0.62 6.21
C THR A 48 29.33 0.90 7.67
N GLY A 49 28.80 0.13 8.62
CA GLY A 49 28.96 0.40 10.06
C GLY A 49 28.16 1.61 10.56
N ILE A 50 27.22 2.13 9.78
CA ILE A 50 26.39 3.28 10.15
C ILE A 50 25.52 2.91 11.37
N LYS A 51 25.52 3.78 12.39
CA LYS A 51 24.76 3.53 13.62
C LYS A 51 23.31 4.00 13.55
N LEU A 52 23.05 5.12 12.86
CA LEU A 52 21.75 5.76 12.76
C LEU A 52 21.20 5.63 11.34
N VAL A 53 19.99 5.06 11.22
CA VAL A 53 19.21 5.06 9.98
C VAL A 53 17.97 5.91 10.21
N ILE A 54 17.82 6.96 9.40
CA ILE A 54 16.64 7.82 9.40
C ILE A 54 15.68 7.30 8.35
N PHE A 55 14.44 7.07 8.74
CA PHE A 55 13.38 6.64 7.86
C PHE A 55 12.28 7.70 7.80
N CYS A 56 12.06 8.28 6.62
CA CYS A 56 11.15 9.41 6.40
C CYS A 56 9.69 8.96 6.30
N THR A 57 9.21 8.26 7.33
CA THR A 57 7.81 7.84 7.52
C THR A 57 7.46 7.91 9.01
N GLY A 58 6.32 7.36 9.41
CA GLY A 58 5.86 7.31 10.80
C GLY A 58 4.91 8.44 11.18
N ASN A 59 4.39 9.17 10.18
CA ASN A 59 3.29 10.10 10.38
C ASN A 59 1.96 9.34 10.48
N MET A 60 1.04 9.81 11.34
CA MET A 60 -0.29 9.21 11.52
C MET A 60 -1.25 9.46 10.35
N ILE A 61 -0.96 10.45 9.50
CA ILE A 61 -1.71 10.73 8.26
C ILE A 61 -1.66 9.55 7.30
N GLU A 62 -0.53 8.85 7.25
CA GLU A 62 -0.35 7.66 6.40
C GLU A 62 -0.85 6.37 7.04
N ASP A 63 -1.43 6.43 8.24
CA ASP A 63 -1.91 5.26 8.93
C ASP A 63 -3.09 4.62 8.19
N ALA A 64 -3.04 3.30 8.00
CA ALA A 64 -3.93 2.56 7.11
C ALA A 64 -4.62 1.35 7.81
N PRO A 65 -5.37 1.57 8.91
CA PRO A 65 -6.03 0.50 9.68
C PRO A 65 -6.92 -0.41 8.85
N TYR A 66 -7.51 0.12 7.77
CA TYR A 66 -8.43 -0.62 6.92
C TYR A 66 -7.78 -1.87 6.32
N LYS A 67 -6.46 -1.89 6.10
CA LYS A 67 -5.74 -3.04 5.54
C LYS A 67 -5.85 -4.27 6.44
N THR A 68 -5.65 -4.10 7.75
CA THR A 68 -5.85 -5.20 8.73
C THR A 68 -7.33 -5.36 9.10
N GLY A 69 -8.10 -4.27 9.10
CA GLY A 69 -9.54 -4.28 9.34
C GLY A 69 -10.30 -5.17 8.34
N LEU A 70 -9.95 -5.12 7.06
CA LEU A 70 -10.49 -6.01 6.01
C LEU A 70 -10.14 -7.49 6.24
N MET A 71 -9.11 -7.77 7.04
CA MET A 71 -8.75 -9.14 7.47
C MET A 71 -9.48 -9.57 8.75
N GLY A 72 -10.29 -8.70 9.35
CA GLY A 72 -10.89 -8.91 10.67
C GLY A 72 -9.88 -8.84 11.82
N VAL A 73 -8.72 -8.21 11.60
CA VAL A 73 -7.65 -8.06 12.59
C VAL A 73 -7.64 -6.61 13.09
N PRO A 74 -7.86 -6.37 14.40
CA PRO A 74 -7.84 -5.01 14.94
C PRO A 74 -6.44 -4.41 14.78
N GLN A 75 -6.35 -3.11 14.51
CA GLN A 75 -5.08 -2.42 14.51
C GLN A 75 -4.57 -2.25 15.95
N ASP A 76 -3.33 -2.63 16.21
CA ASP A 76 -2.66 -2.40 17.50
C ASP A 76 -1.19 -2.02 17.36
N ASP A 77 -0.78 -1.56 16.17
CA ASP A 77 0.58 -1.10 15.98
C ASP A 77 0.77 0.32 16.53
N HIS A 78 1.89 0.53 17.22
CA HIS A 78 2.13 1.76 17.97
C HIS A 78 2.90 2.79 17.14
N GLY A 79 2.17 3.76 16.58
CA GLY A 79 2.71 4.91 15.87
C GLY A 79 3.23 4.55 14.48
N ASN A 80 2.35 3.96 13.65
CA ASN A 80 2.61 3.58 12.26
C ASN A 80 3.92 2.78 12.11
N THR A 81 4.06 1.74 12.96
CA THR A 81 5.27 0.93 13.09
C THR A 81 4.87 -0.54 13.08
N LEU A 82 4.75 -1.10 11.89
CA LEU A 82 4.18 -2.43 11.63
C LEU A 82 4.88 -3.57 12.41
N THR A 83 6.17 -3.44 12.71
CA THR A 83 6.92 -4.43 13.50
C THR A 83 6.41 -4.58 14.93
N LYS A 84 5.77 -3.54 15.50
CA LYS A 84 5.25 -3.50 16.88
C LYS A 84 3.87 -4.13 17.05
N MET A 85 3.21 -4.56 15.98
CA MET A 85 1.94 -5.29 16.03
C MET A 85 2.03 -6.52 16.96
N SER A 86 0.95 -6.84 17.68
CA SER A 86 0.95 -7.99 18.59
C SER A 86 1.09 -9.33 17.86
N LEU A 87 1.60 -10.34 18.58
CA LEU A 87 1.70 -11.72 18.08
C LEU A 87 0.32 -12.30 17.71
N ARG A 88 -0.72 -11.94 18.46
CA ARG A 88 -2.11 -12.34 18.19
C ARG A 88 -2.56 -11.85 16.82
N ASN A 89 -2.30 -10.57 16.51
CA ASN A 89 -2.69 -9.97 15.24
C ASN A 89 -1.87 -10.51 14.07
N LYS A 90 -0.56 -10.71 14.26
CA LYS A 90 0.30 -11.39 13.26
C LYS A 90 -0.22 -12.79 12.93
N ALA A 91 -0.59 -13.57 13.95
CA ALA A 91 -1.20 -14.88 13.76
C ALA A 91 -2.58 -14.81 13.08
N GLY A 92 -3.39 -13.79 13.42
CA GLY A 92 -4.67 -13.52 12.77
C GLY A 92 -4.53 -13.25 11.26
N MET A 93 -3.54 -12.45 10.87
CA MET A 93 -3.23 -12.19 9.45
C MET A 93 -2.77 -13.46 8.72
N LEU A 94 -1.84 -14.22 9.31
CA LEU A 94 -1.39 -15.49 8.72
C LEU A 94 -2.55 -16.48 8.55
N TRP A 95 -3.44 -16.57 9.54
CA TRP A 95 -4.65 -17.39 9.45
C TRP A 95 -5.59 -16.91 8.35
N TYR A 96 -5.79 -15.59 8.21
CA TYR A 96 -6.59 -15.00 7.14
C TYR A 96 -6.02 -15.35 5.75
N PHE A 97 -4.70 -15.20 5.55
CA PHE A 97 -4.05 -15.60 4.31
C PHE A 97 -4.18 -17.10 4.05
N ALA A 98 -3.92 -17.96 5.04
CA ALA A 98 -4.04 -19.40 4.92
C ALA A 98 -5.46 -19.83 4.53
N LYS A 99 -6.49 -19.27 5.17
CA LYS A 99 -7.89 -19.54 4.84
C LYS A 99 -8.22 -19.13 3.40
N ASN A 100 -7.71 -18.00 2.95
CA ASN A 100 -7.95 -17.55 1.57
C ASN A 100 -7.15 -18.37 0.54
N TYR A 101 -5.97 -18.85 0.88
CA TYR A 101 -5.19 -19.76 0.01
C TYR A 101 -5.89 -21.12 -0.14
N LEU A 102 -6.51 -21.63 0.93
CA LEU A 102 -7.34 -22.84 0.86
C LEU A 102 -8.60 -22.62 0.01
N LYS A 103 -9.24 -21.45 0.14
CA LYS A 103 -10.44 -21.07 -0.64
C LYS A 103 -10.16 -20.73 -2.11
N ASN A 104 -8.93 -20.36 -2.42
CA ASN A 104 -8.45 -20.00 -3.75
C ASN A 104 -6.98 -20.48 -3.93
N PRO A 105 -6.79 -21.75 -4.33
CA PRO A 105 -5.46 -22.33 -4.49
C PRO A 105 -4.60 -21.65 -5.56
N ALA A 106 -5.14 -20.75 -6.39
CA ALA A 106 -4.35 -19.98 -7.35
C ALA A 106 -3.29 -19.08 -6.68
N TYR A 107 -3.44 -18.76 -5.39
CA TYR A 107 -2.41 -18.09 -4.60
C TYR A 107 -1.22 -19.00 -4.24
N ILE A 108 -1.36 -20.32 -4.35
CA ILE A 108 -0.25 -21.27 -4.21
C ILE A 108 0.51 -21.29 -5.53
N ASN A 109 1.32 -20.24 -5.72
CA ASN A 109 2.07 -20.01 -6.94
C ASN A 109 3.53 -19.64 -6.62
N GLU A 110 4.31 -19.28 -7.64
CA GLU A 110 5.75 -18.98 -7.52
C GLU A 110 6.07 -17.84 -6.54
N SER A 111 5.12 -16.93 -6.28
CA SER A 111 5.31 -15.82 -5.34
C SER A 111 5.25 -16.24 -3.87
N LEU A 112 4.95 -17.51 -3.54
CA LEU A 112 4.67 -17.92 -2.16
C LEU A 112 5.82 -17.57 -1.20
N LEU A 113 7.06 -17.87 -1.60
CA LEU A 113 8.25 -17.55 -0.82
C LEU A 113 8.50 -16.05 -0.73
N ASP A 114 8.19 -15.32 -1.81
CA ASP A 114 8.29 -13.87 -1.88
C ASP A 114 7.34 -13.19 -0.89
N THR A 115 6.08 -13.62 -0.91
CA THR A 115 5.04 -13.17 0.01
C THR A 115 5.37 -13.50 1.47
N ALA A 116 5.88 -14.70 1.73
CA ALA A 116 6.30 -15.09 3.08
C ALA A 116 7.49 -14.25 3.57
N ASN A 117 8.47 -13.99 2.71
CA ASN A 117 9.58 -13.10 3.03
C ASN A 117 9.09 -11.67 3.27
N ALA A 118 8.19 -11.14 2.44
CA ALA A 118 7.62 -9.80 2.62
C ALA A 118 6.92 -9.67 3.99
N PHE A 119 6.15 -10.67 4.40
CA PHE A 119 5.55 -10.72 5.74
C PHE A 119 6.62 -10.72 6.84
N TRP A 120 7.66 -11.55 6.69
CA TRP A 120 8.77 -11.64 7.64
C TRP A 120 9.52 -10.31 7.80
N GLN A 121 9.90 -9.67 6.69
CA GLN A 121 10.63 -8.40 6.69
C GLN A 121 9.80 -7.26 7.31
N THR A 122 8.48 -7.27 7.09
CA THR A 122 7.56 -6.22 7.54
C THR A 122 7.16 -6.34 9.01
N PHE A 123 6.83 -7.55 9.45
CA PHE A 123 6.19 -7.76 10.76
C PHE A 123 7.10 -8.41 11.80
N VAL A 124 8.15 -9.14 11.39
CA VAL A 124 8.94 -9.95 12.32
C VAL A 124 10.33 -9.37 12.57
N VAL A 125 11.05 -9.00 11.52
CA VAL A 125 12.37 -8.40 11.68
C VAL A 125 12.21 -7.00 12.27
N LYS A 126 12.77 -6.79 13.45
CA LYS A 126 12.70 -5.50 14.15
C LYS A 126 13.73 -4.53 13.57
N ASP A 127 13.32 -3.28 13.47
CA ASP A 127 14.19 -2.15 13.18
C ASP A 127 14.20 -1.18 14.36
N ASP A 128 15.35 -0.55 14.57
CA ASP A 128 15.59 0.56 15.48
C ASP A 128 15.72 1.90 14.71
N PHE A 129 15.08 2.00 13.54
CA PHE A 129 15.13 3.21 12.72
C PHE A 129 14.52 4.41 13.43
N LEU A 130 15.10 5.59 13.17
CA LEU A 130 14.54 6.86 13.59
C LEU A 130 13.48 7.27 12.57
N TYR A 131 12.22 7.26 12.98
CA TYR A 131 11.10 7.68 12.16
C TYR A 131 10.97 9.21 12.19
N LEU A 132 11.36 9.87 11.11
CA LEU A 132 11.52 11.34 11.07
C LEU A 132 10.25 12.08 11.46
N PHE A 133 9.10 11.64 10.94
CA PHE A 133 7.82 12.32 11.16
C PHE A 133 7.17 12.02 12.52
N LYS A 134 7.88 11.31 13.41
CA LYS A 134 7.54 11.29 14.85
C LYS A 134 8.10 12.51 15.59
N TYR A 135 9.05 13.22 14.98
CA TYR A 135 9.75 14.36 15.57
C TYR A 135 9.50 15.66 14.81
N LEU A 136 9.13 15.57 13.52
CA LEU A 136 8.80 16.73 12.70
C LEU A 136 7.32 16.68 12.29
N PRO A 137 6.60 17.81 12.40
CA PRO A 137 5.26 17.90 11.84
C PRO A 137 5.35 17.74 10.32
N TRP A 138 4.38 17.04 9.75
CA TRP A 138 4.21 16.97 8.31
C TRP A 138 3.22 18.06 7.91
N ASN A 139 3.57 18.89 6.94
CA ASN A 139 2.68 19.92 6.40
C ASN A 139 2.71 19.84 4.88
N GLU A 140 1.57 19.52 4.27
CA GLU A 140 1.45 19.29 2.84
C GLU A 140 1.98 20.46 2.01
N HIS A 141 1.55 21.69 2.34
CA HIS A 141 1.95 22.90 1.60
C HIS A 141 3.45 23.11 1.66
N THR A 142 4.04 23.08 2.85
CA THR A 142 5.48 23.30 3.03
C THR A 142 6.29 22.25 2.27
N ILE A 143 5.91 20.97 2.38
CA ILE A 143 6.64 19.87 1.75
C ILE A 143 6.48 19.94 0.23
N VAL A 144 5.25 20.01 -0.28
CA VAL A 144 4.96 20.02 -1.72
C VAL A 144 5.53 21.27 -2.39
N ASP A 145 5.41 22.45 -1.78
CA ASP A 145 5.97 23.68 -2.34
C ASP A 145 7.51 23.63 -2.39
N THR A 146 8.15 23.07 -1.36
CA THR A 146 9.62 22.92 -1.31
C THR A 146 10.11 21.99 -2.41
N ILE A 147 9.56 20.77 -2.51
CA ILE A 147 10.02 19.79 -3.51
C ILE A 147 9.75 20.26 -4.95
N ARG A 148 8.68 21.02 -5.19
CA ARG A 148 8.36 21.54 -6.52
C ARG A 148 9.20 22.76 -6.87
N ARG A 149 9.36 23.72 -5.97
CA ARG A 149 10.07 24.98 -6.26
C ARG A 149 11.59 24.79 -6.26
N GLU A 150 12.12 23.98 -5.34
CA GLU A 150 13.57 23.88 -5.11
C GLU A 150 14.20 22.69 -5.81
N TYR A 151 13.42 21.64 -6.09
CA TYR A 151 13.93 20.38 -6.65
C TYR A 151 13.23 19.97 -7.97
N ASP A 152 12.31 20.81 -8.48
CA ASP A 152 11.60 20.59 -9.75
C ASP A 152 10.90 19.22 -9.85
N TRP A 153 10.32 18.75 -8.73
CA TRP A 153 9.60 17.48 -8.71
C TRP A 153 8.36 17.53 -9.61
N GLU A 154 8.25 16.52 -10.48
CA GLU A 154 7.10 16.30 -11.34
C GLU A 154 5.89 15.78 -10.56
N ILE A 155 4.69 16.08 -11.07
CA ILE A 155 3.43 15.55 -10.58
C ILE A 155 2.79 14.66 -11.65
N ALA A 156 1.98 13.70 -11.23
CA ALA A 156 1.20 12.90 -12.16
C ALA A 156 0.20 13.78 -12.93
N THR A 157 0.04 13.53 -14.22
CA THR A 157 -0.88 14.30 -15.08
C THR A 157 -2.33 13.82 -14.99
N ASP A 158 -2.57 12.67 -14.37
CA ASP A 158 -3.87 12.01 -14.29
C ASP A 158 -4.50 12.06 -12.89
N THR A 159 -3.91 12.80 -11.95
CA THR A 159 -4.48 13.06 -10.62
C THR A 159 -3.99 14.38 -10.02
N GLN A 160 -4.72 14.89 -9.04
CA GLN A 160 -4.37 16.12 -8.29
C GLN A 160 -3.72 15.83 -6.93
N THR A 161 -3.73 14.58 -6.45
CA THR A 161 -2.98 14.19 -5.26
C THR A 161 -1.50 14.04 -5.61
N THR A 162 -0.61 14.46 -4.72
CA THR A 162 0.84 14.20 -4.82
C THR A 162 1.24 12.95 -4.05
N TRP A 163 0.33 12.37 -3.27
CA TRP A 163 0.57 11.16 -2.51
C TRP A 163 0.40 9.91 -3.38
N ARG A 164 1.24 8.90 -3.18
CA ARG A 164 1.24 7.62 -3.92
C ARG A 164 1.38 7.71 -5.44
N ILE A 165 1.74 8.87 -6.00
CA ILE A 165 1.86 9.03 -7.47
C ILE A 165 2.99 8.19 -8.08
N GLY A 166 4.01 7.83 -7.30
CA GLY A 166 5.11 6.95 -7.73
C GLY A 166 4.84 5.46 -7.55
N ASP A 167 3.69 5.07 -6.97
CA ASP A 167 3.30 3.66 -6.83
C ASP A 167 2.41 3.25 -7.99
N GLY A 168 2.95 2.45 -8.91
CA GLY A 168 2.22 1.94 -10.06
C GLY A 168 1.00 1.09 -9.71
N THR A 169 0.91 0.55 -8.49
CA THR A 169 -0.24 -0.26 -8.05
C THR A 169 -1.38 0.61 -7.53
N ALA A 170 -1.11 1.87 -7.15
CA ALA A 170 -2.06 2.73 -6.43
C ALA A 170 -3.36 2.99 -7.16
N ALA A 171 -3.27 3.35 -8.43
CA ALA A 171 -4.44 3.55 -9.26
C ALA A 171 -5.33 2.30 -9.33
N PHE A 172 -4.73 1.10 -9.38
CA PHE A 172 -5.45 -0.16 -9.47
C PHE A 172 -6.13 -0.54 -8.15
N TYR A 173 -5.42 -0.52 -7.01
CA TYR A 173 -6.05 -0.86 -5.74
C TYR A 173 -7.09 0.18 -5.31
N ASN A 174 -6.89 1.47 -5.61
CA ASN A 174 -7.89 2.50 -5.31
C ASN A 174 -9.16 2.27 -6.14
N TYR A 175 -9.03 1.86 -7.40
CA TYR A 175 -10.19 1.48 -8.20
C TYR A 175 -10.92 0.27 -7.62
N VAL A 176 -10.19 -0.74 -7.14
CA VAL A 176 -10.78 -1.91 -6.45
C VAL A 176 -11.54 -1.48 -5.19
N TYR A 177 -10.90 -0.71 -4.30
CA TYR A 177 -11.53 -0.29 -3.05
C TYR A 177 -12.72 0.63 -3.29
N SER A 178 -12.62 1.59 -4.22
CA SER A 178 -13.74 2.50 -4.51
C SER A 178 -14.92 1.74 -5.10
N THR A 179 -14.64 0.81 -6.00
CA THR A 179 -15.67 0.03 -6.69
C THR A 179 -16.35 -0.99 -5.80
N ILE A 180 -15.67 -1.59 -4.82
CA ILE A 180 -16.24 -2.67 -3.98
C ILE A 180 -16.67 -2.16 -2.60
N ALA A 181 -15.87 -1.30 -1.98
CA ALA A 181 -16.05 -0.84 -0.61
C ALA A 181 -16.50 0.64 -0.49
N GLY A 182 -16.51 1.38 -1.60
CA GLY A 182 -16.98 2.77 -1.62
C GLY A 182 -15.99 3.80 -1.07
N PHE A 183 -14.70 3.44 -0.92
CA PHE A 183 -13.63 4.36 -0.49
C PHE A 183 -12.30 4.02 -1.17
N THR A 184 -11.36 4.97 -1.16
CA THR A 184 -9.99 4.85 -1.66
C THR A 184 -8.97 4.99 -0.52
N GLU A 185 -7.72 4.62 -0.75
CA GLU A 185 -6.65 4.90 0.22
C GLU A 185 -6.49 6.41 0.47
N ASP A 186 -6.72 7.24 -0.56
CA ASP A 186 -6.72 8.70 -0.42
C ASP A 186 -7.81 9.18 0.56
N ASP A 187 -8.99 8.55 0.57
CA ASP A 187 -10.05 8.88 1.54
C ASP A 187 -9.62 8.61 2.98
N VAL A 188 -8.83 7.55 3.21
CA VAL A 188 -8.29 7.21 4.53
C VAL A 188 -7.28 8.26 4.97
N MET A 189 -6.36 8.64 4.08
CA MET A 189 -5.39 9.70 4.35
C MET A 189 -6.08 11.02 4.66
N LEU A 190 -7.03 11.46 3.82
CA LEU A 190 -7.80 12.68 4.03
C LEU A 190 -8.57 12.63 5.37
N SER A 191 -9.12 11.47 5.72
CA SER A 191 -9.76 11.25 7.02
C SER A 191 -8.78 11.43 8.20
N ASN A 192 -7.53 10.97 8.06
CA ASN A 192 -6.49 11.23 9.05
C ASN A 192 -6.10 12.71 9.09
N MET A 193 -5.93 13.39 7.95
CA MET A 193 -5.60 14.83 7.90
C MET A 193 -6.66 15.68 8.59
N VAL A 194 -7.95 15.31 8.50
CA VAL A 194 -9.03 15.97 9.27
C VAL A 194 -8.85 15.75 10.78
N ARG A 195 -8.46 14.55 11.21
CA ARG A 195 -8.23 14.23 12.64
C ARG A 195 -7.03 14.98 13.21
N GLU A 196 -5.97 15.16 12.41
CA GLU A 196 -4.77 15.90 12.78
C GLU A 196 -4.96 17.43 12.67
N GLY A 197 -6.05 17.89 12.05
CA GLY A 197 -6.40 19.31 11.91
C GLY A 197 -5.72 20.02 10.73
N ASP A 198 -5.12 19.26 9.80
CA ASP A 198 -4.43 19.82 8.63
C ASP A 198 -5.41 20.34 7.56
N VAL A 199 -6.60 19.74 7.46
CA VAL A 199 -7.64 20.13 6.50
C VAL A 199 -9.01 20.11 7.17
N THR A 200 -9.93 20.94 6.66
CA THR A 200 -11.33 20.90 7.09
C THR A 200 -12.03 19.68 6.50
N ARG A 201 -13.13 19.26 7.13
CA ARG A 201 -13.95 18.15 6.63
C ARG A 201 -14.51 18.46 5.23
N GLU A 202 -14.90 19.70 4.99
CA GLU A 202 -15.44 20.17 3.72
C GLU A 202 -14.38 20.10 2.61
N ASP A 203 -13.15 20.53 2.89
CA ASP A 203 -12.06 20.44 1.93
C ASP A 203 -11.66 18.98 1.66
N ALA A 204 -11.57 18.17 2.72
CA ALA A 204 -11.30 16.73 2.59
C ALA A 204 -12.35 16.03 1.73
N LEU A 205 -13.64 16.32 1.90
CA LEU A 205 -14.70 15.73 1.08
C LEU A 205 -14.61 16.17 -0.38
N ARG A 206 -14.30 17.44 -0.64
CA ARG A 206 -14.08 17.96 -1.99
C ARG A 206 -12.90 17.24 -2.66
N ARG A 207 -11.78 17.07 -1.95
CA ARG A 207 -10.58 16.36 -2.42
C ARG A 207 -10.86 14.88 -2.66
N SER A 208 -11.57 14.22 -1.75
CA SER A 208 -12.00 12.82 -1.85
C SER A 208 -12.74 12.54 -3.16
N ILE A 209 -13.75 13.36 -3.49
CA ILE A 209 -14.51 13.22 -4.74
C ILE A 209 -13.61 13.39 -5.97
N GLU A 210 -12.65 14.32 -5.91
CA GLU A 210 -11.69 14.54 -7.01
C GLU A 210 -10.72 13.36 -7.16
N TYR A 211 -10.16 12.86 -6.06
CA TYR A 211 -9.15 11.80 -6.04
C TYR A 211 -9.74 10.41 -6.33
N ALA A 212 -11.03 10.21 -6.05
CA ALA A 212 -11.74 8.96 -6.33
C ALA A 212 -11.94 8.68 -7.83
N LYS A 213 -11.68 9.67 -8.72
CA LYS A 213 -11.79 9.47 -10.17
C LYS A 213 -10.82 8.37 -10.64
N PRO A 214 -11.29 7.37 -11.40
CA PRO A 214 -10.41 6.32 -11.90
C PRO A 214 -9.28 6.87 -12.78
N ARG A 215 -8.04 6.52 -12.43
CA ARG A 215 -6.83 6.88 -13.17
C ARG A 215 -6.58 5.89 -14.31
N TRP A 216 -7.39 5.97 -15.37
CA TRP A 216 -7.35 5.00 -16.49
C TRP A 216 -5.98 4.82 -17.13
N PRO A 217 -5.18 5.88 -17.41
CA PRO A 217 -3.84 5.71 -17.96
C PRO A 217 -2.95 4.89 -17.03
N SER A 218 -2.90 5.24 -15.74
CA SER A 218 -2.11 4.51 -14.73
C SER A 218 -2.55 3.06 -14.56
N ILE A 219 -3.87 2.77 -14.57
CA ILE A 219 -4.38 1.39 -14.47
C ILE A 219 -3.93 0.55 -15.66
N ARG A 220 -4.00 1.10 -16.88
CA ARG A 220 -3.58 0.41 -18.11
C ARG A 220 -2.07 0.21 -18.15
N GLU A 221 -1.31 1.22 -17.74
CA GLU A 221 0.15 1.13 -17.63
C GLU A 221 0.56 0.04 -16.63
N TYR A 222 -0.05 0.00 -15.45
CA TYR A 222 0.17 -1.06 -14.47
C TYR A 222 -0.11 -2.45 -15.03
N ALA A 223 -1.26 -2.62 -15.70
CA ALA A 223 -1.64 -3.87 -16.34
C ALA A 223 -0.64 -4.30 -17.43
N GLN A 224 -0.13 -3.36 -18.22
CA GLN A 224 0.90 -3.61 -19.23
C GLN A 224 2.25 -4.00 -18.60
N LEU A 225 2.69 -3.28 -17.56
CA LEU A 225 3.96 -3.53 -16.87
C LEU A 225 3.98 -4.87 -16.15
N VAL A 226 2.86 -5.25 -15.54
CA VAL A 226 2.70 -6.54 -14.83
C VAL A 226 2.39 -7.68 -15.80
N GLY A 227 1.65 -7.40 -16.88
CA GLY A 227 1.33 -8.34 -17.94
C GLY A 227 0.02 -9.10 -17.74
N PHE A 228 -1.06 -8.41 -17.36
CA PHE A 228 -2.44 -8.94 -17.30
C PHE A 228 -3.40 -8.08 -18.14
N SER A 229 -4.59 -8.60 -18.47
CA SER A 229 -5.60 -7.81 -19.22
C SER A 229 -6.30 -6.81 -18.30
N ALA A 230 -6.14 -5.52 -18.61
CA ALA A 230 -6.85 -4.45 -17.90
C ALA A 230 -8.37 -4.61 -18.07
N GLU A 231 -8.84 -4.89 -19.28
CA GLU A 231 -10.26 -4.98 -19.61
C GLU A 231 -10.94 -6.13 -18.85
N GLU A 232 -10.34 -7.32 -18.83
CA GLU A 232 -10.84 -8.46 -18.07
C GLU A 232 -10.87 -8.15 -16.56
N ALA A 233 -9.78 -7.56 -16.04
CA ALA A 233 -9.70 -7.19 -14.63
C ALA A 233 -10.80 -6.20 -14.24
N LEU A 234 -11.02 -5.15 -15.04
CA LEU A 234 -12.05 -4.14 -14.81
C LEU A 234 -13.46 -4.75 -14.87
N GLN A 235 -13.74 -5.68 -15.79
CA GLN A 235 -15.03 -6.37 -15.84
C GLN A 235 -15.30 -7.18 -14.57
N ILE A 236 -14.30 -7.93 -14.10
CA ILE A 236 -14.40 -8.72 -12.86
C ILE A 236 -14.61 -7.82 -11.64
N ILE A 237 -13.84 -6.73 -11.51
CA ILE A 237 -13.96 -5.78 -10.41
C ILE A 237 -15.35 -5.13 -10.39
N ASN A 238 -15.87 -4.74 -11.55
CA ASN A 238 -17.21 -4.16 -11.67
C ASN A 238 -18.30 -5.15 -11.29
N ALA A 239 -18.16 -6.42 -11.66
CA ALA A 239 -19.11 -7.49 -11.33
C ALA A 239 -19.01 -8.01 -9.89
N ALA A 240 -17.92 -7.71 -9.17
CA ALA A 240 -17.74 -8.16 -7.78
C ALA A 240 -18.83 -7.60 -6.85
N PRO A 241 -19.33 -8.38 -5.87
CA PRO A 241 -20.33 -7.93 -4.91
C PRO A 241 -19.89 -6.67 -4.16
N LYS A 242 -20.80 -5.71 -4.00
CA LYS A 242 -20.55 -4.45 -3.31
C LYS A 242 -20.83 -4.60 -1.82
N LEU A 243 -20.10 -3.87 -0.99
CA LEU A 243 -20.32 -3.83 0.45
C LEU A 243 -21.39 -2.82 0.88
N TYR A 244 -21.94 -2.05 -0.07
CA TYR A 244 -22.94 -1.00 0.11
C TYR A 244 -24.19 -1.26 -0.73
#